data_AF-A0A7K0S420-F1
#
_entry.id   AF-A0A7K0S420-F1
#
_cell.length_a   1.000
_cell.length_b   1.000
_cell.length_c   1.000
_cell.angle_alpha   90.00
_cell.angle_beta   90.00
_cell.angle_gamma   90.00
#
_symmetry.space_group_name_H-M   'P 1'
#
loop_
_entity.id
_entity.type
_entity.pdbx_description
1 polymer ?
#
loop_
_entity_poly.entity_id
_entity_poly.type
_entity_poly.pdbx_seq_one_letter_code
_entity_poly.pdbx_strand_id
1 'polypeptide(L)'
;MAQLEKNAVGLREVVFQSICSMAPGAAIAASIPFGSPLAGGALPLAVVFAFIGIFFTASSIGQLAAHIPSAGSVATYSAVGLRPWVGFLVGWAYAAVEILIVPLVMLQLGFT
;
A
#
# COMPACT_ATOMS: atom_id res chain seq x y z
N MET A 1 -16.75 22.88 18.94
CA MET A 1 -16.58 21.85 17.90
C MET A 1 -15.46 22.32 16.99
N ALA A 2 -14.32 21.62 16.95
CA ALA A 2 -13.23 22.01 16.05
C ALA A 2 -13.65 21.68 14.61
N GLN A 3 -13.77 22.69 13.76
CA GLN A 3 -14.09 22.53 12.34
C GLN A 3 -12.80 22.15 11.60
N LEU A 4 -12.83 21.06 10.82
CA LEU A 4 -11.69 20.62 10.04
C LEU A 4 -11.44 21.61 8.89
N GLU A 5 -10.22 22.11 8.79
CA GLU A 5 -9.79 23.02 7.73
C GLU A 5 -9.74 22.28 6.37
N LYS A 6 -10.33 22.87 5.34
CA LYS A 6 -10.29 22.30 3.98
C LYS A 6 -8.88 22.39 3.42
N ASN A 7 -8.37 21.29 2.86
CA ASN A 7 -7.00 21.17 2.33
C ASN A 7 -5.89 21.39 3.38
N ALA A 8 -6.16 21.06 4.65
CA ALA A 8 -5.14 21.12 5.71
C ALA A 8 -3.89 20.28 5.41
N VAL A 9 -4.03 19.22 4.60
CA VAL A 9 -2.94 18.39 4.11
C VAL A 9 -2.86 18.56 2.59
N GLY A 10 -1.80 19.20 2.11
CA GLY A 10 -1.56 19.41 0.69
C GLY A 10 -0.89 18.20 0.02
N LEU A 11 -0.75 18.27 -1.31
CA LEU A 11 -0.16 17.19 -2.10
C LEU A 11 1.25 16.84 -1.62
N ARG A 12 2.05 17.85 -1.24
CA ARG A 12 3.42 17.64 -0.77
C ARG A 12 3.41 16.82 0.51
N GLU A 13 2.61 17.21 1.50
CA GLU A 13 2.50 16.48 2.77
C GLU A 13 2.01 15.05 2.55
N VAL A 14 1.00 14.83 1.70
CA VAL A 14 0.49 13.49 1.38
C VAL A 14 1.56 12.62 0.70
N VAL A 15 2.32 13.18 -0.25
CA VAL A 15 3.39 12.45 -0.94
C VAL A 15 4.52 12.09 0.03
N PHE A 16 4.96 13.03 0.88
CA PHE A 16 5.96 12.74 1.91
C PHE A 16 5.47 11.67 2.89
N GLN A 17 4.22 11.78 3.36
CA GLN A 17 3.63 10.77 4.23
C GLN A 17 3.58 9.40 3.55
N SER A 18 3.22 9.33 2.27
CA SER A 18 3.15 8.08 1.51
C SER A 18 4.53 7.43 1.37
N ILE A 19 5.57 8.22 1.07
CA ILE A 19 6.96 7.73 0.97
C ILE A 19 7.45 7.22 2.33
N CYS A 20 7.20 7.98 3.40
CA CYS A 20 7.58 7.59 4.75
C CYS A 20 6.84 6.32 5.21
N SER A 21 5.55 6.22 4.91
CA SER A 21 4.73 5.05 5.25
C SER A 21 5.17 3.80 4.50
N MET A 22 5.60 3.94 3.24
CA MET A 22 6.07 2.81 2.44
C MET A 22 7.48 2.36 2.83
N ALA A 23 8.31 3.28 3.37
CA ALA A 23 9.69 3.02 3.77
C ALA A 23 10.49 2.17 2.74
N PRO A 24 10.67 2.65 1.49
CA PRO A 24 11.17 1.84 0.38
C PRO A 24 12.55 1.23 0.64
N GLY A 25 13.42 1.91 1.40
CA GLY A 25 14.72 1.37 1.78
C GLY A 25 14.62 0.11 2.65
N ALA A 26 13.68 0.08 3.61
CA ALA A 26 13.45 -1.08 4.46
C ALA A 26 12.84 -2.25 3.65
N ALA A 27 11.90 -1.94 2.74
CA ALA A 27 11.31 -2.94 1.85
C ALA A 27 12.36 -3.63 0.97
N ILE A 28 13.30 -2.86 0.41
CA ILE A 28 14.39 -3.40 -0.41
C ILE A 28 15.34 -4.27 0.43
N ALA A 29 15.73 -3.79 1.62
CA ALA A 29 16.61 -4.53 2.53
C ALA A 29 16.00 -5.87 2.98
N ALA A 30 14.68 -5.93 3.20
CA ALA A 30 13.99 -7.17 3.55
C ALA A 30 13.78 -8.11 2.35
N SER A 31 13.52 -7.56 1.15
CA SER A 31 13.10 -8.36 -0.01
C SER A 31 14.26 -8.94 -0.82
N ILE A 32 15.37 -8.21 -0.97
CA ILE A 32 16.51 -8.66 -1.80
C ILE A 32 17.16 -9.95 -1.27
N PRO A 33 17.47 -10.09 0.03
CA PRO A 33 18.09 -11.31 0.55
C PRO A 33 17.20 -12.54 0.35
N PHE A 34 15.89 -12.37 0.45
CA PHE A 34 14.91 -13.44 0.24
C PHE A 34 14.72 -13.79 -1.25
N GLY A 35 14.74 -12.80 -2.15
CA GLY A 35 14.54 -13.00 -3.59
C GLY A 35 15.80 -13.46 -4.35
N SER A 36 16.98 -13.14 -3.85
CA SER A 36 18.27 -13.43 -4.51
C SER A 36 18.48 -14.94 -4.80
N PRO A 37 18.21 -15.88 -3.87
CA PRO A 37 18.31 -17.32 -4.15
C PRO A 37 17.33 -17.83 -5.23
N LEU A 38 16.19 -17.15 -5.41
CA LEU A 38 15.13 -17.58 -6.33
C LEU A 38 15.36 -17.07 -7.76
N ALA A 39 15.77 -15.81 -7.90
CA ALA A 39 15.90 -15.15 -9.20
C ALA A 39 17.35 -15.01 -9.68
N GLY A 40 18.34 -15.14 -8.79
CA GLY A 40 19.76 -14.96 -9.10
C GLY A 40 20.03 -13.65 -9.83
N GLY A 41 20.76 -13.70 -10.94
CA GLY A 41 21.07 -12.54 -11.77
C GLY A 41 19.87 -11.89 -12.46
N ALA A 42 18.71 -12.55 -12.51
CA ALA A 42 17.48 -11.99 -13.09
C ALA A 42 16.64 -11.18 -12.10
N LEU A 43 17.10 -11.02 -10.84
CA LEU A 43 16.39 -10.28 -9.80
C LEU A 43 15.99 -8.85 -10.21
N PRO A 44 16.83 -8.04 -10.89
CA PRO A 44 16.43 -6.70 -11.34
C PRO A 44 15.28 -6.74 -12.35
N LEU A 45 15.26 -7.75 -13.23
CA LEU A 45 14.19 -7.92 -14.22
C LEU A 45 12.86 -8.27 -13.53
N ALA A 46 12.91 -9.14 -12.51
CA ALA A 46 11.74 -9.48 -11.69
C ALA A 46 11.15 -8.24 -10.99
N VAL A 47 12.00 -7.35 -10.47
CA VAL A 47 11.57 -6.08 -9.86
C VAL A 47 10.89 -5.18 -10.88
N VAL A 48 11.42 -5.08 -12.12
CA VAL A 48 10.78 -4.30 -13.19
C VAL A 48 9.39 -4.86 -13.53
N PHE A 49 9.25 -6.18 -13.65
CA PHE A 49 7.95 -6.81 -13.88
C PHE A 49 6.96 -6.53 -12.74
N ALA A 50 7.40 -6.65 -11.49
CA ALA A 50 6.58 -6.32 -10.32
C ALA A 50 6.15 -4.84 -10.33
N PHE A 51 7.06 -3.93 -10.71
CA PHE A 51 6.79 -2.50 -10.79
C PHE A 51 5.68 -2.17 -11.80
N ILE A 52 5.66 -2.83 -12.96
CA ILE A 52 4.59 -2.67 -13.95
C ILE A 52 3.22 -3.02 -13.35
N GLY A 53 3.13 -4.13 -12.61
CA GLY A 53 1.89 -4.54 -11.94
C GLY A 53 1.43 -3.54 -10.87
N ILE A 54 2.37 -3.03 -10.07
CA ILE A 54 2.10 -2.01 -9.06
C ILE A 54 1.66 -0.69 -9.72
N PHE A 55 2.25 -0.32 -10.85
CA PHE A 55 1.89 0.90 -11.58
C PHE A 55 0.44 0.89 -12.05
N PHE A 56 -0.05 -0.23 -12.59
CA PHE A 56 -1.46 -0.37 -12.97
C PHE A 56 -2.38 -0.29 -11.76
N THR A 57 -2.01 -0.94 -10.65
CA THR A 57 -2.76 -0.87 -9.39
C THR A 57 -2.87 0.57 -8.87
N ALA A 58 -1.74 1.27 -8.83
CA ALA A 58 -1.67 2.66 -8.37
C ALA A 58 -2.50 3.59 -9.27
N SER A 59 -2.46 3.40 -10.60
CA SER A 59 -3.26 4.16 -11.55
C SER A 59 -4.76 3.95 -11.32
N SER A 60 -5.21 2.70 -11.14
CA SER A 60 -6.61 2.39 -10.86
C SER A 60 -7.10 3.02 -9.55
N ILE A 61 -6.29 2.96 -8.49
CA ILE A 61 -6.62 3.59 -7.20
C ILE A 61 -6.67 5.11 -7.34
N GLY A 62 -5.72 5.72 -8.06
CA GLY A 62 -5.70 7.16 -8.32
C GLY A 62 -6.93 7.65 -9.08
N GLN A 63 -7.40 6.89 -10.07
CA GLN A 63 -8.64 7.19 -10.79
C GLN A 63 -9.86 7.10 -9.87
N LEU A 64 -9.94 6.07 -9.02
CA LEU A 64 -11.03 5.93 -8.04
C LEU A 64 -11.01 7.05 -6.99
N ALA A 65 -9.84 7.45 -6.51
CA ALA A 65 -9.69 8.55 -5.56
C ALA A 65 -10.16 9.89 -6.13
N ALA A 66 -9.97 10.12 -7.44
CA ALA A 66 -10.45 11.32 -8.12
C ALA A 66 -11.98 11.36 -8.24
N HIS A 67 -12.64 10.22 -8.43
CA HIS A 67 -14.10 10.13 -8.59
C HIS A 67 -14.84 9.99 -7.25
N ILE A 68 -14.21 9.33 -6.27
CA ILE A 68 -14.78 9.02 -4.95
C ILE A 68 -13.82 9.60 -3.88
N PRO A 69 -13.88 10.92 -3.63
CA PRO A 69 -13.04 11.55 -2.61
C PRO A 69 -13.57 11.19 -1.20
N SER A 70 -13.16 10.04 -0.71
CA SER A 70 -13.52 9.52 0.62
C SER A 70 -12.30 9.07 1.39
N ALA A 71 -12.27 9.35 2.69
CA ALA A 71 -11.21 8.92 3.60
C ALA A 71 -11.15 7.40 3.83
N GLY A 72 -12.15 6.63 3.41
CA GLY A 72 -12.19 5.17 3.61
C GLY A 72 -11.43 4.35 2.55
N SER A 73 -10.76 4.99 1.60
CA SER A 73 -9.86 4.33 0.63
C SER A 73 -10.51 3.12 -0.08
N VAL A 74 -9.78 2.02 -0.24
CA VAL A 74 -10.18 0.77 -0.90
C VAL A 74 -11.44 0.12 -0.32
N ALA A 75 -11.71 0.30 0.98
CA ALA A 75 -12.94 -0.18 1.60
C ALA A 75 -14.16 0.62 1.08
N THR A 76 -14.02 1.94 0.92
CA THR A 76 -15.08 2.76 0.32
C THR A 76 -15.24 2.46 -1.17
N TYR A 77 -14.14 2.30 -1.92
CA TYR A 77 -14.22 2.02 -3.37
C TYR A 77 -14.96 0.70 -3.64
N SER A 78 -14.70 -0.33 -2.85
CA SER A 78 -15.41 -1.62 -2.94
C SER A 78 -16.85 -1.55 -2.41
N ALA A 79 -17.13 -0.74 -1.38
CA ALA A 79 -18.49 -0.51 -0.91
C ALA A 79 -19.37 0.16 -1.98
N VAL A 80 -18.83 1.17 -2.67
CA VAL A 80 -19.52 1.94 -3.71
C VAL A 80 -19.62 1.15 -5.03
N GLY A 81 -18.54 0.49 -5.44
CA GLY A 81 -18.48 -0.21 -6.73
C GLY A 81 -19.14 -1.58 -6.75
N LEU A 82 -19.19 -2.30 -5.62
CA LEU A 82 -19.80 -3.62 -5.52
C LEU A 82 -21.03 -3.59 -4.61
N ARG A 83 -20.82 -3.73 -3.29
CA ARG A 83 -21.89 -3.76 -2.27
C ARG A 83 -21.32 -3.30 -0.93
N PRO A 84 -22.11 -2.68 -0.04
CA PRO A 84 -21.64 -2.19 1.25
C PRO A 84 -20.96 -3.24 2.15
N TRP A 85 -21.45 -4.48 2.16
CA TRP A 85 -20.85 -5.57 2.96
C TRP A 85 -19.48 -6.01 2.43
N VAL A 86 -19.22 -5.87 1.12
CA VAL A 86 -17.91 -6.17 0.53
C VAL A 86 -16.89 -5.16 1.03
N GLY A 87 -17.27 -3.88 1.08
CA GLY A 87 -16.41 -2.84 1.65
C GLY A 87 -16.05 -3.09 3.11
N PHE A 88 -16.99 -3.60 3.92
CA PHE A 88 -16.71 -4.02 5.29
C PHE A 88 -15.67 -5.15 5.34
N LEU A 89 -15.84 -6.19 4.53
CA LEU A 89 -14.87 -7.30 4.48
C LEU A 89 -13.50 -6.86 3.98
N VAL A 90 -13.44 -6.02 2.94
CA VAL A 90 -12.20 -5.45 2.41
C VAL A 90 -11.50 -4.61 3.46
N GLY A 91 -12.24 -3.80 4.23
CA GLY A 91 -11.71 -3.03 5.34
C GLY A 91 -11.06 -3.91 6.42
N TRP A 92 -11.74 -4.99 6.82
CA TRP A 92 -11.18 -5.95 7.78
C TRP A 92 -9.99 -6.73 7.23
N ALA A 93 -10.03 -7.13 5.97
CA ALA A 93 -8.90 -7.79 5.32
C ALA A 93 -7.68 -6.86 5.25
N TYR A 94 -7.90 -5.59 4.91
CA TYR A 94 -6.84 -4.58 4.88
C TYR A 94 -6.22 -4.39 6.28
N ALA A 95 -7.05 -4.24 7.31
CA ALA A 95 -6.57 -4.13 8.69
C ALA A 95 -5.77 -5.37 9.13
N ALA A 96 -6.23 -6.57 8.78
CA ALA A 96 -5.50 -7.81 9.09
C ALA A 96 -4.13 -7.86 8.40
N VAL A 97 -4.03 -7.41 7.14
CA VAL A 97 -2.75 -7.31 6.43
C VAL A 97 -1.81 -6.33 7.13
N GLU A 98 -2.28 -5.13 7.47
CA GLU A 98 -1.48 -4.11 8.18
C GLU A 98 -0.93 -4.63 9.52
N ILE A 99 -1.75 -5.38 10.28
CA ILE A 99 -1.31 -6.02 11.52
C ILE A 99 -0.22 -7.06 11.27
N LEU A 100 -0.30 -7.79 10.14
CA LEU A 100 0.67 -8.84 9.80
C LEU A 100 1.97 -8.31 9.17
N ILE A 101 1.98 -7.10 8.61
CA ILE A 101 3.18 -6.53 7.98
C ILE A 101 4.33 -6.47 8.98
N VAL A 102 4.11 -5.90 10.16
CA VAL A 102 5.15 -5.73 11.19
C VAL A 102 5.78 -7.07 11.60
N PRO A 103 5.04 -8.10 12.06
CA PRO A 103 5.63 -9.36 12.47
C PRO A 103 6.31 -10.10 11.31
N LEU A 104 5.76 -10.03 10.08
CA LEU A 104 6.37 -10.67 8.92
C LEU A 104 7.71 -10.03 8.54
N VAL A 105 7.80 -8.69 8.58
CA VAL A 105 9.07 -7.99 8.33
C VAL A 105 10.10 -8.28 9.42
N MET A 106 9.70 -8.34 10.69
CA MET A 106 10.61 -8.73 11.78
C MET A 106 11.13 -10.15 11.61
N LEU A 107 10.28 -11.08 11.19
CA LEU A 107 10.65 -12.47 10.88
C LEU A 107 11.64 -12.53 9.71
N GLN A 108 11.44 -11.74 8.65
CA GLN A 108 12.36 -11.66 7.51
C GLN A 108 13.75 -11.13 7.90
N LEU A 109 13.80 -10.18 8.83
CA LEU A 109 15.05 -9.59 9.32
C LEU A 109 15.76 -10.46 10.37
N GLY A 110 15.20 -11.61 10.73
CA GLY A 110 15.81 -12.55 11.67
C GLY A 110 15.76 -12.11 13.14
N PHE A 111 14.90 -11.14 13.48
CA PHE A 111 14.61 -10.81 14.87
C PHE A 111 13.66 -11.88 15.44
N THR A 112 14.24 -12.91 16.06
CA THR A 112 13.59 -13.85 16.99
C THR A 112 14.37 -13.90 18.28
#